data_AF-A0A413RJL0-F1
#
_entry.id   AF-A0A413RJL0-F1
#
_cell.length_a   1.000
_cell.length_b   1.000
_cell.length_c   1.000
_cell.angle_alpha   90.00
_cell.angle_beta   90.00
_cell.angle_gamma   90.00
#
_symmetry.space_group_name_H-M   'P 1'
#
loop_
_entity.id
_entity.type
_entity.pdbx_description
1 polymer ?
#
loop_
_entity_poly.entity_id
_entity_poly.type
_entity_poly.pdbx_seq_one_letter_code
_entity_poly.pdbx_strand_id
1 'polypeptide(L)'
;MKPSAYRKWSTQDRGQAEALLEYEASLCPGCGMPRHAAWDPRSMGGWVADAHPCEACEIRDQKAKEDGNEKPHVFVTVRPAQDAATPAS
;
A
#
# COMPACT_ATOMS: atom_id res chain seq x y z
N MET A 1 -16.64 -32.25 -19.87
CA MET A 1 -16.16 -31.45 -18.73
C MET A 1 -15.93 -32.40 -17.56
N LYS A 2 -14.68 -32.64 -17.12
CA LYS A 2 -14.43 -33.53 -15.97
C LYS A 2 -14.89 -32.80 -14.69
N PRO A 3 -15.59 -33.46 -13.75
CA PRO A 3 -15.91 -32.85 -12.47
C PRO A 3 -14.61 -32.43 -11.78
N SER A 4 -14.59 -31.20 -11.29
CA SER A 4 -13.52 -30.70 -10.44
C SER A 4 -13.36 -31.63 -9.23
N ALA A 5 -12.14 -32.15 -9.03
CA ALA A 5 -11.79 -33.03 -7.91
C ALA A 5 -11.63 -32.26 -6.58
N TYR A 6 -11.96 -30.97 -6.55
CA TYR A 6 -11.83 -30.16 -5.34
C TYR A 6 -12.96 -30.48 -4.34
N ARG A 7 -12.56 -30.82 -3.11
CA ARG A 7 -13.48 -31.04 -2.00
C ARG A 7 -14.27 -29.76 -1.75
N LYS A 8 -15.59 -29.86 -1.65
CA LYS A 8 -16.43 -28.71 -1.27
C LYS A 8 -16.04 -28.23 0.13
N TRP A 9 -15.90 -26.92 0.29
CA TRP A 9 -15.60 -26.32 1.60
C TRP A 9 -16.72 -26.60 2.59
N SER A 10 -16.32 -27.08 3.76
CA SER A 10 -17.22 -27.19 4.90
C SER A 10 -17.64 -25.79 5.39
N THR A 11 -18.62 -25.74 6.28
CA THR A 11 -18.99 -24.50 6.96
C THR A 11 -17.83 -23.98 7.83
N GLN A 12 -17.05 -24.89 8.43
CA GLN A 12 -15.89 -24.53 9.23
C GLN A 12 -14.78 -23.90 8.38
N ASP A 13 -14.48 -24.46 7.21
CA ASP A 13 -13.48 -23.90 6.29
C ASP A 13 -13.84 -22.47 5.88
N ARG A 14 -15.13 -22.23 5.60
CA ARG A 14 -15.65 -20.88 5.30
C ARG A 14 -15.50 -19.93 6.47
N GLY A 15 -15.91 -20.34 7.67
CA GLY A 15 -15.78 -19.49 8.86
C GLY A 15 -14.33 -19.15 9.21
N GLN A 16 -13.40 -20.10 9.00
CA GLN A 16 -11.97 -19.84 9.20
C GLN A 16 -11.41 -18.88 8.16
N ALA A 17 -11.81 -19.01 6.89
CA ALA A 17 -11.39 -18.09 5.84
C ALA A 17 -11.93 -16.67 6.10
N GLU A 18 -13.19 -16.53 6.52
CA GLU A 18 -13.77 -15.24 6.91
C GLU A 18 -13.01 -14.61 8.10
N ALA A 19 -12.75 -15.39 9.14
CA ALA A 19 -11.99 -14.92 10.31
C ALA A 19 -10.55 -14.51 9.95
N LEU A 20 -9.90 -15.23 9.02
CA LEU A 20 -8.57 -14.87 8.54
C LEU A 20 -8.59 -13.52 7.82
N LEU A 21 -9.57 -13.29 6.94
CA LEU A 21 -9.70 -12.03 6.22
C LEU A 21 -9.94 -10.85 7.18
N GLU A 22 -10.79 -11.04 8.19
CA GLU A 22 -11.04 -10.03 9.22
C GLU A 22 -9.79 -9.73 10.05
N TYR A 23 -9.05 -10.78 10.43
CA TYR A 23 -7.77 -10.64 11.13
C TYR A 23 -6.74 -9.88 10.29
N GLU A 24 -6.51 -10.27 9.03
CA GLU A 24 -5.56 -9.59 8.15
C GLU A 24 -5.94 -8.13 7.90
N ALA A 25 -7.25 -7.83 7.77
CA ALA A 25 -7.74 -6.47 7.65
C ALA A 25 -7.45 -5.62 8.91
N SER A 26 -7.32 -6.25 10.08
CA SER A 26 -6.98 -5.58 11.33
C SER A 26 -5.48 -5.24 11.47
N LEU A 27 -4.63 -5.77 10.59
CA LEU A 27 -3.18 -5.57 10.62
C LEU A 27 -2.71 -4.43 9.70
N CYS A 28 -1.56 -3.84 10.04
CA CYS A 28 -0.88 -2.88 9.19
C CYS A 28 -0.32 -3.59 7.94
N PRO A 29 -0.62 -3.12 6.71
CA PRO A 29 -0.19 -3.79 5.48
C PRO A 29 1.32 -3.71 5.22
N GLY A 30 2.04 -2.82 5.91
CA GLY A 30 3.49 -2.70 5.78
C GLY A 30 4.26 -3.60 6.76
N CYS A 31 3.92 -3.55 8.05
CA CYS A 31 4.70 -4.20 9.11
C CYS A 31 3.99 -5.37 9.81
N GLY A 32 2.72 -5.64 9.52
CA GLY A 32 1.96 -6.74 10.10
C GLY A 32 1.52 -6.55 11.56
N MET A 33 1.85 -5.42 12.19
CA MET A 33 1.41 -5.13 13.57
C MET A 33 -0.09 -4.78 13.63
N PRO A 34 -0.79 -5.07 14.75
CA PRO A 34 -2.18 -4.68 14.92
C PRO A 34 -2.38 -3.17 14.80
N ARG A 35 -3.33 -2.73 13.95
CA ARG A 35 -3.53 -1.29 13.69
C ARG A 35 -3.86 -0.50 14.95
N HIS A 36 -4.65 -1.06 15.86
CA HIS A 36 -5.03 -0.38 17.11
C HIS A 36 -3.84 -0.06 18.03
N ALA A 37 -2.72 -0.76 17.88
CA ALA A 37 -1.49 -0.53 18.66
C ALA A 37 -0.45 0.28 17.88
N ALA A 38 -0.36 0.05 16.56
CA ALA A 38 0.64 0.68 15.70
C ALA A 38 0.22 2.05 15.15
N TRP A 39 -1.08 2.32 15.04
CA TRP A 39 -1.60 3.57 14.48
C TRP A 39 -2.11 4.46 15.61
N ASP A 40 -1.41 5.57 15.85
CA ASP A 40 -1.86 6.62 16.75
C ASP A 40 -2.73 7.62 15.95
N PRO A 41 -4.01 7.81 16.28
CA PRO A 41 -4.86 8.80 15.60
C PRO A 41 -4.26 10.22 15.59
N ARG A 42 -3.46 10.57 16.59
CA ARG A 42 -2.77 11.87 16.68
C ARG A 42 -1.64 12.04 15.67
N SER A 43 -1.12 10.93 15.15
CA SER A 43 -0.09 10.92 14.11
C SER A 43 -0.69 10.96 12.69
N MET A 44 -1.98 10.64 12.53
CA MET A 44 -2.65 10.71 11.24
C MET A 44 -2.81 12.16 10.78
N GLY A 45 -2.38 12.44 9.55
CA GLY A 45 -2.38 13.79 8.99
C GLY A 45 -1.30 14.72 9.56
N GLY A 46 -0.40 14.21 10.41
CA GLY A 46 0.73 14.99 10.93
C GLY A 46 1.86 15.20 9.91
N TRP A 47 1.86 14.42 8.83
CA TRP A 47 2.89 14.44 7.80
C TRP A 47 2.26 14.43 6.41
N VAL A 48 2.84 15.19 5.50
CA VAL A 48 2.50 15.21 4.07
C VAL A 48 3.68 14.67 3.28
N ALA A 49 3.38 13.82 2.31
CA ALA A 49 4.35 13.27 1.38
C ALA A 49 4.23 14.02 0.05
N ASP A 50 5.29 14.71 -0.36
CA ASP A 50 5.40 15.35 -1.66
C ASP A 50 6.16 14.41 -2.60
N ALA A 51 5.50 14.00 -3.68
CA ALA A 51 6.09 13.19 -4.72
C ALA A 51 6.80 14.09 -5.74
N HIS A 52 8.08 13.83 -5.99
CA HIS A 52 8.87 14.55 -6.97
C HIS A 52 9.30 13.62 -8.10
N PRO A 53 9.08 14.00 -9.36
CA PRO A 53 9.70 13.31 -10.48
C PRO A 53 11.21 13.55 -10.42
N CYS A 54 11.99 12.48 -10.58
CA CYS A 54 13.39 12.62 -10.91
C CYS A 54 13.50 12.53 -12.43
N GLU A 55 13.85 13.64 -13.08
CA GLU A 55 13.97 13.73 -14.54
C GLU A 55 14.83 12.60 -15.13
N ALA A 56 15.93 12.25 -14.46
CA ALA A 56 16.79 11.15 -14.90
C ALA A 56 16.11 9.77 -14.80
N CYS A 57 15.27 9.57 -13.78
CA CYS A 57 14.48 8.35 -13.62
C CYS A 57 13.28 8.34 -14.57
N GLU A 58 12.67 9.49 -14.84
CA GLU A 58 11.55 9.62 -15.78
C GLU A 58 11.98 9.27 -17.21
N ILE A 59 13.15 9.74 -17.64
CA ILE A 59 13.73 9.36 -18.94
C ILE A 59 14.02 7.85 -19.00
N ARG A 60 14.48 7.25 -17.90
CA ARG A 60 14.70 5.79 -17.80
C ARG A 60 13.37 5.03 -17.84
N ASP A 61 12.35 5.51 -17.14
CA ASP A 61 11.02 4.90 -17.09
C ASP A 61 10.32 5.00 -18.42
N GLN A 62 10.52 6.10 -19.16
CA GLN A 62 9.99 6.25 -20.51
C GLN A 62 10.55 5.18 -21.45
N LYS A 63 11.85 4.88 -21.35
CA LYS A 63 12.46 3.74 -22.07
C LYS A 63 11.95 2.38 -21.57
N ALA A 64 11.81 2.20 -20.26
CA ALA A 64 11.30 0.95 -19.69
C ALA A 64 9.82 0.68 -20.02
N LYS A 65 9.02 1.73 -20.23
CA LYS A 65 7.64 1.66 -20.75
C LYS A 65 7.59 1.16 -22.18
N GLU A 66 8.54 1.58 -23.03
CA GLU A 66 8.70 1.05 -24.38
C GLU A 66 9.03 -0.46 -24.35
N ASP A 67 9.80 -0.89 -23.34
CA ASP A 67 10.20 -2.29 -23.11
C ASP A 67 9.14 -3.13 -22.34
N GLY A 68 8.01 -2.54 -21.93
CA GLY A 68 6.90 -3.25 -21.28
C GLY A 68 7.12 -3.62 -19.80
N ASN A 69 8.05 -2.99 -19.10
CA ASN A 69 8.35 -3.26 -17.68
C ASN A 69 8.19 -1.98 -16.84
N GLU A 70 6.97 -1.68 -16.43
CA GLU A 70 6.65 -0.40 -15.79
C GLU A 70 6.72 -0.49 -14.25
N LYS A 71 7.70 0.21 -13.66
CA LYS A 71 7.64 0.64 -12.27
C LYS A 71 8.13 2.09 -12.19
N PRO A 72 7.23 3.07 -12.00
CA PRO A 72 7.65 4.46 -11.93
C PRO A 72 8.54 4.69 -10.71
N HIS A 73 9.68 5.32 -10.94
CA HIS A 73 10.62 5.70 -9.91
C HIS A 73 10.28 7.11 -9.40
N VAL A 74 9.50 7.15 -8.31
CA VAL A 74 9.12 8.39 -7.63
C VAL A 74 9.98 8.56 -6.38
N PHE A 75 10.49 9.78 -6.19
CA PHE A 75 11.12 10.16 -4.93
C PHE A 75 10.08 10.88 -4.06
N VAL A 76 10.02 10.50 -2.78
CA VAL A 76 9.06 11.07 -1.84
C VAL A 76 9.83 11.82 -0.77
N THR A 77 9.52 13.10 -0.59
CA THR A 77 9.93 13.85 0.60
C THR A 77 8.77 13.90 1.58
N VAL A 78 9.07 13.82 2.88
CA VAL A 78 8.06 13.82 3.94
C VAL A 78 8.30 15.04 4.82
N ARG A 79 7.29 15.88 5.00
CA ARG A 79 7.35 17.07 5.86
C ARG A 79 6.17 17.14 6.83
N PRO A 80 6.32 17.80 7.98
CA PRO A 80 5.20 18.03 8.88
C PRO A 80 4.06 18.77 8.16
N ALA A 81 2.81 18.35 8.39
CA ALA A 81 1.66 18.96 7.73
C ALA A 81 1.47 20.44 8.06
N GLN A 82 1.93 20.87 9.23
CA GLN A 82 1.96 22.29 9.64
C GLN A 82 2.84 23.16 8.72
N ASP A 83 3.85 22.58 8.07
CA ASP A 83 4.76 23.27 7.15
C ASP A 83 4.23 23.25 5.70
N ALA A 84 3.11 22.55 5.44
CA ALA A 84 2.51 22.45 4.10
C ALA A 84 1.77 23.73 3.66
N ALA A 85 1.34 24.57 4.61
CA ALA A 85 0.57 25.78 4.35
C ALA A 85 1.40 27.00 3.90
N THR A 86 2.74 26.90 3.90
CA THR A 86 3.60 27.98 3.40
C THR A 86 3.99 27.67 1.96
N PRO A 87 3.45 28.39 0.95
CA PRO A 87 3.95 28.26 -0.41
C PRO A 87 5.41 28.70 -0.44
N ALA A 88 6.28 27.84 -0.97
CA ALA A 88 7.66 28.19 -1.24
C ALA A 88 7.66 29.46 -2.13
N SER A 89 8.22 30.53 -1.59
CA SER A 89 8.42 31.81 -2.29
C SER A 89 9.63 31.75 -3.21
#